data_AF-A0A952B400-F1
#
_entry.id   AF-A0A952B400-F1
#
_cell.length_a   1.000
_cell.length_b   1.000
_cell.length_c   1.000
_cell.angle_alpha   90.00
_cell.angle_beta   90.00
_cell.angle_gamma   90.00
#
_symmetry.space_group_name_H-M   'P 1'
#
loop_
_entity.id
_entity.type
_entity.pdbx_description
1 polymer ?
#
loop_
_entity_poly.entity_id
_entity_poly.type
_entity_poly.pdbx_seq_one_letter_code
_entity_poly.pdbx_strand_id
1 'polypeptide(L)'
;MSEKIVAYIDGGSRGNPGPAAAGFTLADSCGTQLVGKGFFLGKATNNIAEYTGFLKALEAAKQAGAEQLTVFSDSQLLVRQINGQYKVKSENIRPLFEEAVKLLRGFKSWQVRHIPREKNKEADKLVNQALDFRRDVEVKRESVVQNQKPVRLGVLISGVGTTLINILEYIEQGKLNAEVGIVVSSRSKVAGVERARKARLDVKIIRRKDHPDIDEFSKRIEAELVAANVDLVIQGGWLCLWKIPDRYENRVMNIHPALLPSFGGQGMWGHHVHEAVLKSGCKISGCTVHFCTNEYDKGSIIVQRSCRVEDGDTPDTLAARVFEQECIAYPQAINMFAAGKMRIQNGVVKLKS
;
A
#
# COMPACT_ATOMS: atom_id res chain seq x y z
N MET A 1 -9.22 9.98 -8.55
CA MET A 1 -9.57 8.83 -7.69
C MET A 1 -10.27 9.39 -6.46
N SER A 2 -11.46 8.89 -6.11
CA SER A 2 -12.14 9.33 -4.88
C SER A 2 -11.39 8.79 -3.67
N GLU A 3 -10.87 9.67 -2.82
CA GLU A 3 -10.13 9.26 -1.62
C GLU A 3 -11.10 8.65 -0.61
N LYS A 4 -11.03 7.33 -0.46
CA LYS A 4 -11.77 6.56 0.54
C LYS A 4 -10.93 6.45 1.80
N ILE A 5 -11.43 6.98 2.91
CA ILE A 5 -10.78 6.93 4.22
C ILE A 5 -11.59 6.05 5.18
N VAL A 6 -10.88 5.32 6.02
CA VAL A 6 -11.42 4.58 7.16
C VAL A 6 -10.96 5.27 8.44
N ALA A 7 -11.88 5.48 9.37
CA ALA A 7 -11.60 6.05 10.69
C ALA A 7 -11.96 5.07 11.80
N TYR A 8 -11.14 4.99 12.84
CA TYR A 8 -11.47 4.35 14.11
C TYR A 8 -11.49 5.42 15.18
N ILE A 9 -12.53 5.46 16.00
CA ILE A 9 -12.71 6.50 17.03
C ILE A 9 -12.92 5.87 18.39
N ASP A 10 -12.54 6.58 19.45
CA ASP A 10 -12.83 6.21 20.82
C ASP A 10 -12.98 7.46 21.71
N GLY A 11 -13.64 7.30 22.85
CA GLY A 11 -13.79 8.33 23.88
C GLY A 11 -13.91 7.73 25.27
N GLY A 12 -13.09 8.22 26.20
CA GLY A 12 -12.99 7.67 27.55
C GLY A 12 -13.06 8.74 28.63
N SER A 13 -13.61 8.39 29.79
CA SER A 13 -13.61 9.24 31.00
C SER A 13 -13.29 8.45 32.28
N ARG A 14 -12.34 8.93 33.09
CA ARG A 14 -11.94 8.34 34.39
C ARG A 14 -12.85 8.85 35.50
N GLY A 15 -13.93 8.12 35.73
CA GLY A 15 -15.10 8.59 36.50
C GLY A 15 -16.03 9.37 35.57
N ASN A 16 -17.35 9.18 35.67
CA ASN A 16 -18.28 9.68 34.65
C ASN A 16 -19.38 10.56 35.28
N PRO A 17 -19.22 11.91 35.31
CA PRO A 17 -18.18 12.71 34.67
C PRO A 17 -16.86 12.79 35.45
N GLY A 18 -15.75 12.95 34.73
CA GLY A 18 -14.38 12.96 35.24
C GLY A 18 -13.38 13.37 34.16
N PRO A 19 -12.06 13.28 34.41
CA PRO A 19 -11.04 13.51 33.39
C PRO A 19 -11.30 12.67 32.15
N ALA A 20 -11.47 13.31 31.01
CA ALA A 20 -11.91 12.70 29.76
C ALA A 20 -10.94 12.99 28.61
N ALA A 21 -10.89 12.07 27.66
CA ALA A 21 -10.18 12.25 26.41
C ALA A 21 -10.93 11.59 25.25
N ALA A 22 -10.68 12.09 24.06
CA ALA A 22 -11.19 11.54 22.80
C ALA A 22 -10.03 11.16 21.88
N GLY A 23 -10.22 10.22 20.98
CA GLY A 23 -9.17 9.80 20.06
C GLY A 23 -9.70 9.27 18.74
N PHE A 24 -8.85 9.34 17.72
CA PHE A 24 -9.11 8.71 16.44
C PHE A 24 -7.84 8.26 15.73
N THR A 25 -7.98 7.30 14.83
CA THR A 25 -7.01 7.01 13.77
C THR A 25 -7.69 7.06 12.40
N LEU A 26 -6.97 7.54 11.39
CA LEU A 26 -7.39 7.52 9.99
C LEU A 26 -6.49 6.58 9.19
N ALA A 27 -7.04 5.85 8.24
CA ALA A 27 -6.33 5.02 7.30
C ALA A 27 -6.87 5.17 5.87
N ASP A 28 -6.00 4.98 4.88
CA ASP A 28 -6.40 4.94 3.47
C ASP A 28 -7.09 3.62 3.08
N SER A 29 -7.51 3.51 1.83
CA SER A 29 -8.16 2.32 1.27
C SER A 29 -7.29 1.06 1.27
N CYS A 30 -5.98 1.20 1.44
CA CYS A 30 -5.02 0.10 1.54
C CYS A 30 -4.77 -0.32 3.00
N GLY A 31 -5.42 0.33 3.97
CA GLY A 31 -5.21 0.11 5.40
C GLY A 31 -3.97 0.81 5.95
N THR A 32 -3.36 1.72 5.20
CA THR A 32 -2.21 2.51 5.67
C THR A 32 -2.70 3.61 6.60
N GLN A 33 -2.24 3.63 7.85
CA GLN A 33 -2.59 4.69 8.79
C GLN A 33 -2.00 6.03 8.35
N LEU A 34 -2.85 7.03 8.20
CA LEU A 34 -2.53 8.39 7.78
C LEU A 34 -2.12 9.25 8.98
N VAL A 35 -2.94 9.21 10.04
CA VAL A 35 -2.75 10.02 11.26
C VAL A 35 -3.52 9.39 12.42
N GLY A 36 -3.02 9.54 13.65
CA GLY A 36 -3.77 9.29 14.87
C GLY A 36 -3.64 10.47 15.85
N LYS A 37 -4.73 10.84 16.51
CA LYS A 37 -4.73 11.91 17.53
C LYS A 37 -5.53 11.48 18.74
N GLY A 38 -5.05 11.87 19.92
CA GLY A 38 -5.79 11.88 21.17
C GLY A 38 -5.90 13.31 21.70
N PHE A 39 -7.03 13.68 22.26
CA PHE A 39 -7.34 15.02 22.74
C PHE A 39 -7.75 14.96 24.20
N PHE A 40 -7.07 15.72 25.06
CA PHE A 40 -7.46 15.81 26.46
C PHE A 40 -8.57 16.85 26.64
N LEU A 41 -9.71 16.44 27.19
CA LEU A 41 -10.94 17.25 27.22
C LEU A 41 -11.19 17.92 28.58
N GLY A 42 -10.29 17.77 29.55
CA GLY A 42 -10.57 18.17 30.93
C GLY A 42 -11.65 17.29 31.53
N LYS A 43 -12.71 17.87 32.10
CA LYS A 43 -13.79 17.11 32.77
C LYS A 43 -15.01 16.94 31.84
N ALA A 44 -15.31 15.72 31.43
CA ALA A 44 -16.48 15.40 30.59
C ALA A 44 -17.05 14.00 30.90
N THR A 45 -18.22 13.71 30.33
CA THR A 45 -18.80 12.36 30.37
C THR A 45 -18.25 11.48 29.26
N ASN A 46 -18.39 10.16 29.39
CA ASN A 46 -17.96 9.22 28.35
C ASN A 46 -18.60 9.53 26.99
N ASN A 47 -19.92 9.79 26.98
CA ASN A 47 -20.64 10.05 25.74
C ASN A 47 -20.22 11.37 25.07
N ILE A 48 -19.87 12.40 25.85
CA ILE A 48 -19.31 13.64 25.30
C ILE A 48 -17.95 13.35 24.67
N ALA A 49 -17.10 12.54 25.33
CA ALA A 49 -15.80 12.16 24.79
C ALA A 49 -15.92 11.38 23.46
N GLU A 50 -16.84 10.42 23.38
CA GLU A 50 -17.12 9.61 22.18
C GLU A 50 -17.55 10.50 21.00
N TYR A 51 -18.51 11.40 21.22
CA TYR A 51 -18.95 12.34 20.20
C TYR A 51 -17.85 13.32 19.80
N THR A 52 -17.00 13.74 20.74
CA THR A 52 -15.85 14.59 20.44
C THR A 52 -14.86 13.85 19.55
N GLY A 53 -14.58 12.57 19.82
CA GLY A 53 -13.72 11.73 18.97
C GLY A 53 -14.27 11.58 17.57
N PHE A 54 -15.58 11.39 17.45
CA PHE A 54 -16.28 11.35 16.17
C PHE A 54 -16.11 12.64 15.37
N LEU A 55 -16.40 13.80 15.97
CA LEU A 55 -16.26 15.11 15.31
C LEU A 55 -14.83 15.35 14.84
N LYS A 56 -13.84 15.06 15.70
CA LYS A 56 -12.42 15.24 15.37
C LYS A 56 -11.99 14.34 14.21
N ALA A 57 -12.50 13.12 14.13
CA ALA A 57 -12.26 12.24 12.99
C ALA A 57 -12.88 12.75 11.68
N LEU A 58 -14.11 13.30 11.74
CA LEU A 58 -14.76 13.89 10.56
C LEU A 58 -13.99 15.11 10.03
N GLU A 59 -13.59 16.01 10.92
CA GLU A 59 -12.76 17.19 10.60
C GLU A 59 -11.45 16.77 9.91
N ALA A 60 -10.74 15.82 10.51
CA ALA A 60 -9.46 15.34 10.01
C ALA A 60 -9.61 14.60 8.67
N ALA A 61 -10.65 13.78 8.49
CA ALA A 61 -10.90 13.09 7.23
C ALA A 61 -11.20 14.08 6.09
N LYS A 62 -11.94 15.15 6.38
CA LYS A 62 -12.21 16.21 5.40
C LYS A 62 -10.96 17.00 5.03
N GLN A 63 -10.12 17.34 6.02
CA GLN A 63 -8.81 17.96 5.78
C GLN A 63 -7.89 17.06 4.95
N ALA A 64 -8.01 15.75 5.11
CA ALA A 64 -7.28 14.75 4.35
C ALA A 64 -7.87 14.45 2.96
N GLY A 65 -8.86 15.23 2.47
CA GLY A 65 -9.39 15.08 1.11
C GLY A 65 -10.42 13.97 0.90
N ALA A 66 -10.89 13.31 1.97
CA ALA A 66 -11.83 12.20 1.83
C ALA A 66 -13.15 12.60 1.14
N GLU A 67 -13.47 11.87 0.07
CA GLU A 67 -14.79 11.92 -0.56
C GLU A 67 -15.73 10.84 -0.01
N GLN A 68 -15.17 9.71 0.42
CA GLN A 68 -15.91 8.57 1.01
C GLN A 68 -15.33 8.22 2.38
N LEU A 69 -16.18 8.07 3.40
CA LEU A 69 -15.74 7.83 4.77
C LEU A 69 -16.42 6.61 5.41
N THR A 70 -15.65 5.72 6.03
CA THR A 70 -16.19 4.68 6.92
C THR A 70 -15.65 4.89 8.33
N VAL A 71 -16.52 5.08 9.31
CA VAL A 71 -16.13 5.27 10.72
C VAL A 71 -16.52 4.04 11.53
N PHE A 72 -15.58 3.55 12.32
CA PHE A 72 -15.76 2.45 13.27
C PHE A 72 -15.65 2.97 14.71
N SER A 73 -16.58 2.53 15.56
CA SER A 73 -16.62 2.87 16.99
C SER A 73 -17.14 1.67 17.78
N ASP A 74 -16.70 1.49 19.02
CA ASP A 74 -17.28 0.54 19.98
C ASP A 74 -18.43 1.14 20.82
N SER A 75 -18.71 2.44 20.67
CA SER A 75 -19.87 3.09 21.27
C SER A 75 -21.17 2.79 20.52
N GLN A 76 -21.93 1.80 20.98
CA GLN A 76 -23.26 1.50 20.40
C GLN A 76 -24.21 2.69 20.44
N LEU A 77 -24.16 3.51 21.50
CA LEU A 77 -25.03 4.68 21.64
C LEU A 77 -24.79 5.65 20.48
N LEU A 78 -23.54 6.03 20.25
CA LEU A 78 -23.15 6.95 19.18
C LEU A 78 -23.53 6.39 17.82
N VAL A 79 -23.15 5.14 17.54
CA VAL A 79 -23.44 4.47 16.25
C VAL A 79 -24.94 4.43 15.98
N ARG A 80 -25.76 4.07 16.98
CA ARG A 80 -27.22 4.00 16.83
C ARG A 80 -27.85 5.38 16.65
N GLN A 81 -27.34 6.40 17.32
CA GLN A 81 -27.84 7.77 17.18
C GLN A 81 -27.50 8.36 15.80
N ILE A 82 -26.25 8.25 15.34
CA ILE A 82 -25.82 8.74 14.03
C ILE A 82 -26.56 8.03 12.88
N ASN A 83 -26.83 6.73 13.02
CA ASN A 83 -27.62 5.98 12.04
C ASN A 83 -29.14 6.19 12.18
N GLY A 84 -29.61 7.13 13.02
CA GLY A 84 -31.02 7.48 13.17
C GLY A 84 -31.87 6.43 13.89
N GLN A 85 -31.26 5.40 14.47
CA GLN A 85 -31.98 4.34 15.21
C GLN A 85 -32.44 4.85 16.58
N TYR A 86 -31.61 5.67 17.24
CA TYR A 86 -31.91 6.25 18.56
C TYR A 86 -32.02 7.78 18.50
N LYS A 87 -32.97 8.33 19.25
CA LYS A 87 -33.12 9.79 19.42
C LYS A 87 -32.07 10.34 20.38
N VAL A 88 -31.52 11.51 20.08
CA VAL A 88 -30.63 12.25 21.00
C VAL A 88 -31.48 13.09 21.94
N LYS A 89 -31.64 12.63 23.19
CA LYS A 89 -32.42 13.34 24.24
C LYS A 89 -31.56 14.22 25.15
N SER A 90 -30.26 13.94 25.22
CA SER A 90 -29.36 14.67 26.12
C SER A 90 -29.08 16.06 25.55
N GLU A 91 -29.34 17.09 26.35
CA GLU A 91 -29.08 18.49 25.98
C GLU A 91 -27.60 18.77 25.71
N ASN A 92 -26.70 18.03 26.37
CA ASN A 92 -25.25 18.17 26.20
C ASN A 92 -24.73 17.45 24.93
N ILE A 93 -25.39 16.39 24.49
CA ILE A 93 -24.98 15.63 23.29
C ILE A 93 -25.62 16.24 22.03
N ARG A 94 -26.81 16.83 22.14
CA ARG A 94 -27.55 17.37 21.00
C ARG A 94 -26.72 18.34 20.12
N PRO A 95 -25.96 19.30 20.67
CA PRO A 95 -25.11 20.17 19.86
C PRO A 95 -24.03 19.40 19.07
N LEU A 96 -23.36 18.43 19.71
CA LEU A 96 -22.33 17.61 19.07
C LEU A 96 -22.91 16.73 17.96
N PHE A 97 -24.12 16.20 18.17
CA PHE A 97 -24.85 15.43 17.16
C PHE A 97 -25.23 16.28 15.94
N GLU A 98 -25.77 17.48 16.16
CA GLU A 98 -26.16 18.39 15.08
C GLU A 98 -24.94 18.79 14.22
N GLU A 99 -23.82 19.07 14.87
CA GLU A 99 -22.55 19.35 14.20
C GLU A 99 -22.04 18.14 13.41
N ALA A 100 -22.12 16.94 13.98
CA ALA A 100 -21.70 15.71 13.32
C ALA A 100 -22.52 15.44 12.05
N VAL A 101 -23.85 15.60 12.12
CA VAL A 101 -24.74 15.48 10.95
C VAL A 101 -24.40 16.52 9.89
N LYS A 102 -24.06 17.75 10.28
CA LYS A 102 -23.63 18.80 9.35
C LYS A 102 -22.32 18.42 8.63
N LEU A 103 -21.32 17.91 9.35
CA LEU A 103 -20.04 17.47 8.77
C LEU A 103 -20.22 16.28 7.82
N LEU A 104 -21.06 15.31 8.18
CA LEU A 104 -21.32 14.11 7.38
C LEU A 104 -21.91 14.44 5.99
N ARG A 105 -22.69 15.52 5.86
CA ARG A 105 -23.21 16.00 4.56
C ARG A 105 -22.10 16.44 3.58
N GLY A 106 -20.89 16.67 4.07
CA GLY A 106 -19.73 17.04 3.24
C GLY A 106 -19.09 15.88 2.48
N PHE A 107 -19.43 14.63 2.80
CA PHE A 107 -18.90 13.45 2.11
C PHE A 107 -19.87 12.96 1.03
N LYS A 108 -19.35 12.48 -0.12
CA LYS A 108 -20.17 11.87 -1.18
C LYS A 108 -20.88 10.62 -0.68
N SER A 109 -20.22 9.84 0.16
CA SER A 109 -20.82 8.72 0.87
C SER A 109 -20.14 8.51 2.23
N TRP A 110 -20.92 8.05 3.20
CA TRP A 110 -20.40 7.74 4.54
C TRP A 110 -21.09 6.53 5.16
N GLN A 111 -20.40 5.86 6.08
CA GLN A 111 -20.93 4.77 6.90
C GLN A 111 -20.40 4.86 8.32
N VAL A 112 -21.24 4.61 9.31
CA VAL A 112 -20.83 4.49 10.73
C VAL A 112 -21.22 3.13 11.25
N ARG A 113 -20.24 2.34 11.70
CA ARG A 113 -20.42 0.93 12.07
C ARG A 113 -19.87 0.66 13.47
N HIS A 114 -20.61 -0.16 14.21
CA HIS A 114 -20.14 -0.64 15.51
C HIS A 114 -19.09 -1.75 15.33
N ILE A 115 -18.04 -1.74 16.15
CA ILE A 115 -17.04 -2.81 16.26
C ILE A 115 -16.84 -3.22 17.74
N PRO A 116 -16.45 -4.48 18.01
CA PRO A 116 -16.01 -4.88 19.35
C PRO A 116 -14.76 -4.11 19.81
N ARG A 117 -14.65 -3.86 21.11
CA ARG A 117 -13.54 -3.09 21.72
C ARG A 117 -12.16 -3.68 21.41
N GLU A 118 -12.05 -4.99 21.25
CA GLU A 118 -10.79 -5.67 20.91
C GLU A 118 -10.27 -5.28 19.51
N LYS A 119 -11.16 -4.75 18.65
CA LYS A 119 -10.83 -4.25 17.31
C LYS A 119 -10.58 -2.74 17.29
N ASN A 120 -10.71 -2.04 18.42
CA ASN A 120 -10.56 -0.58 18.53
C ASN A 120 -9.31 -0.13 19.33
N LYS A 121 -8.31 -1.02 19.46
CA LYS A 121 -7.17 -0.83 20.39
C LYS A 121 -6.35 0.43 20.14
N GLU A 122 -6.15 0.84 18.89
CA GLU A 122 -5.30 1.99 18.58
C GLU A 122 -5.95 3.33 18.95
N ALA A 123 -7.27 3.47 18.75
CA ALA A 123 -7.99 4.66 19.21
C ALA A 123 -8.05 4.71 20.75
N ASP A 124 -8.32 3.58 21.40
CA ASP A 124 -8.29 3.45 22.87
C ASP A 124 -6.93 3.77 23.48
N LYS A 125 -5.84 3.33 22.83
CA LYS A 125 -4.48 3.70 23.24
C LYS A 125 -4.26 5.21 23.22
N LEU A 126 -4.72 5.91 22.18
CA LEU A 126 -4.58 7.37 22.06
C LEU A 126 -5.38 8.11 23.12
N VAL A 127 -6.60 7.65 23.42
CA VAL A 127 -7.43 8.18 24.51
C VAL A 127 -6.72 8.03 25.85
N ASN A 128 -6.19 6.83 26.14
CA ASN A 128 -5.48 6.58 27.39
C ASN A 128 -4.21 7.40 27.52
N GLN A 129 -3.43 7.55 26.45
CA GLN A 129 -2.25 8.41 26.43
C GLN A 129 -2.60 9.88 26.69
N ALA A 130 -3.65 10.40 26.07
CA ALA A 130 -4.12 11.78 26.32
C ALA A 130 -4.59 11.98 27.77
N LEU A 131 -5.25 10.97 28.37
CA LEU A 131 -5.65 10.98 29.77
C LEU A 131 -4.46 10.95 30.73
N ASP A 132 -3.46 10.12 30.45
CA ASP A 132 -2.28 9.95 31.28
C ASP A 132 -1.40 11.21 31.25
N PHE A 133 -1.15 11.75 30.07
CA PHE A 133 -0.33 12.96 29.92
C PHE A 133 -1.11 14.26 30.18
N ARG A 134 -2.44 14.21 30.27
CA ARG A 134 -3.35 15.37 30.40
C ARG A 134 -3.07 16.45 29.35
N ARG A 135 -2.79 16.02 28.13
CA ARG A 135 -2.54 16.89 26.97
C ARG A 135 -2.91 16.15 25.69
N ASP A 136 -3.06 16.90 24.62
CA ASP A 136 -3.24 16.32 23.30
C ASP A 136 -2.00 15.52 22.90
N VAL A 137 -2.24 14.36 22.30
CA VAL A 137 -1.21 13.49 21.75
C VAL A 137 -1.46 13.34 20.26
N GLU A 138 -0.40 13.37 19.48
CA GLU A 138 -0.50 13.18 18.06
C GLU A 138 0.51 12.13 17.65
N VAL A 139 -0.01 11.03 17.11
CA VAL A 139 0.76 10.09 16.33
C VAL A 139 0.62 10.55 14.88
N LYS A 140 1.37 11.60 14.54
CA LYS A 140 1.74 11.81 13.14
C LYS A 140 2.56 10.59 12.78
N ARG A 141 2.33 10.03 11.59
CA ARG A 141 3.18 9.04 10.93
C ARG A 141 4.57 9.03 11.59
N GLU A 142 4.82 8.10 12.53
CA GLU A 142 6.18 7.65 12.72
C GLU A 142 6.48 7.05 11.36
N SER A 143 7.20 7.82 10.57
CA SER A 143 7.78 7.35 9.34
C SER A 143 8.70 6.23 9.78
N VAL A 144 8.18 5.00 9.79
CA VAL A 144 8.97 3.77 9.75
C VAL A 144 10.01 3.85 8.61
N VAL A 145 9.76 4.76 7.65
CA VAL A 145 10.61 5.20 6.56
C VAL A 145 11.82 6.09 6.97
N GLN A 146 11.75 7.01 7.94
CA GLN A 146 12.85 7.99 8.11
C GLN A 146 14.07 7.51 8.90
N ASN A 147 13.95 6.48 9.74
CA ASN A 147 15.10 5.91 10.46
C ASN A 147 15.67 4.63 9.82
N GLN A 148 15.09 4.16 8.71
CA GLN A 148 15.63 3.05 7.94
C GLN A 148 16.28 3.58 6.67
N LYS A 149 17.55 3.22 6.45
CA LYS A 149 18.27 3.53 5.21
C LYS A 149 17.40 3.12 4.01
N PRO A 150 17.18 3.99 3.00
CA PRO A 150 16.42 3.64 1.81
C PRO A 150 17.00 2.38 1.16
N VAL A 151 16.12 1.48 0.70
CA VAL A 151 16.56 0.29 -0.04
C VAL A 151 17.11 0.74 -1.39
N ARG A 152 18.34 0.32 -1.70
CA ARG A 152 18.97 0.65 -2.98
C ARG A 152 18.57 -0.35 -4.06
N LEU A 153 17.78 0.13 -5.03
CA LEU A 153 17.20 -0.69 -6.10
C LEU A 153 18.11 -0.77 -7.32
N GLY A 154 18.21 -1.96 -7.90
CA GLY A 154 18.70 -2.19 -9.26
C GLY A 154 17.55 -2.54 -10.17
N VAL A 155 17.22 -1.71 -11.15
CA VAL A 155 16.03 -1.90 -12.00
C VAL A 155 16.45 -2.45 -13.37
N LEU A 156 15.96 -3.64 -13.70
CA LEU A 156 16.23 -4.34 -14.96
C LEU A 156 15.06 -4.12 -15.92
N ILE A 157 15.34 -3.58 -17.11
CA ILE A 157 14.33 -3.24 -18.12
C ILE A 157 14.67 -3.77 -19.51
N SER A 158 13.66 -4.09 -20.32
CA SER A 158 13.85 -4.45 -21.74
C SER A 158 12.96 -3.65 -22.70
N GLY A 159 12.17 -2.69 -22.21
CA GLY A 159 11.15 -2.01 -23.01
C GLY A 159 10.82 -0.59 -22.54
N VAL A 160 9.52 -0.32 -22.40
CA VAL A 160 8.97 1.04 -22.22
C VAL A 160 9.34 1.65 -20.87
N GLY A 161 9.59 0.84 -19.84
CA GLY A 161 10.01 1.30 -18.51
C GLY A 161 8.90 1.98 -17.71
N THR A 162 7.65 1.58 -17.90
CA THR A 162 6.50 2.10 -17.13
C THR A 162 6.61 1.76 -15.65
N THR A 163 7.05 0.54 -15.30
CA THR A 163 7.34 0.14 -13.91
C THR A 163 8.38 1.03 -13.25
N LEU A 164 9.47 1.38 -13.96
CA LEU A 164 10.51 2.27 -13.46
C LEU A 164 9.92 3.65 -13.11
N ILE A 165 9.12 4.22 -14.02
CA ILE A 165 8.49 5.53 -13.79
C ILE A 165 7.57 5.49 -12.58
N ASN A 166 6.71 4.48 -12.46
CA ASN A 166 5.82 4.33 -11.30
C ASN A 166 6.61 4.24 -9.99
N ILE A 167 7.73 3.50 -9.96
CA ILE A 167 8.60 3.42 -8.78
C ILE A 167 9.19 4.80 -8.44
N LEU A 168 9.69 5.55 -9.42
CA LEU A 168 10.25 6.89 -9.20
C LEU A 168 9.19 7.86 -8.66
N GLU A 169 7.97 7.83 -9.18
CA GLU A 169 6.86 8.65 -8.68
C GLU A 169 6.52 8.34 -7.21
N TYR A 170 6.51 7.06 -6.83
CA TYR A 170 6.29 6.67 -5.42
C TYR A 170 7.42 7.11 -4.49
N ILE A 171 8.67 7.10 -4.97
CA ILE A 171 9.83 7.61 -4.22
C ILE A 171 9.70 9.13 -4.04
N GLU A 172 9.44 9.87 -5.13
CA GLU A 172 9.29 11.33 -5.11
C GLU A 172 8.16 11.79 -4.18
N GLN A 173 7.06 11.03 -4.13
CA GLN A 173 5.92 11.29 -3.23
C GLN A 173 6.18 10.88 -1.76
N GLY A 174 7.34 10.32 -1.41
CA GLY A 174 7.64 9.82 -0.07
C GLY A 174 6.75 8.64 0.36
N LYS A 175 6.22 7.89 -0.62
CA LYS A 175 5.41 6.68 -0.43
C LYS A 175 6.24 5.40 -0.48
N LEU A 176 7.47 5.47 -0.97
CA LEU A 176 8.40 4.35 -1.07
C LEU A 176 9.76 4.71 -0.49
N ASN A 177 10.22 3.98 0.53
CA ASN A 177 11.54 4.18 1.15
C ASN A 177 12.64 3.49 0.35
N ALA A 178 12.89 3.97 -0.86
CA ALA A 178 13.87 3.38 -1.76
C ALA A 178 14.56 4.46 -2.59
N GLU A 179 15.70 4.10 -3.15
CA GLU A 179 16.40 4.88 -4.16
C GLU A 179 16.76 3.97 -5.34
N VAL A 180 16.79 4.50 -6.56
CA VAL A 180 17.25 3.73 -7.73
C VAL A 180 18.75 3.96 -7.89
N GLY A 181 19.54 2.95 -7.57
CA GLY A 181 21.00 3.00 -7.65
C GLY A 181 21.53 2.78 -9.07
N ILE A 182 20.87 1.93 -9.86
CA ILE A 182 21.25 1.61 -11.24
C ILE A 182 20.06 1.12 -12.05
N VAL A 183 20.08 1.40 -13.35
CA VAL A 183 19.18 0.80 -14.33
C VAL A 183 20.00 -0.03 -15.32
N VAL A 184 19.67 -1.31 -15.45
CA VAL A 184 20.29 -2.20 -16.44
C VAL A 184 19.28 -2.48 -17.55
N SER A 185 19.66 -2.22 -18.79
CA SER A 185 18.81 -2.53 -19.95
C SER A 185 19.42 -3.56 -20.88
N SER A 186 18.59 -4.52 -21.29
CA SER A 186 18.95 -5.52 -22.30
C SER A 186 18.90 -4.97 -23.74
N ARG A 187 18.39 -3.74 -23.93
CA ARG A 187 18.22 -3.10 -25.24
C ARG A 187 18.71 -1.66 -25.20
N SER A 188 19.45 -1.23 -26.22
CA SER A 188 20.06 0.10 -26.26
C SER A 188 19.12 1.23 -26.70
N LYS A 189 18.07 0.90 -27.47
CA LYS A 189 17.16 1.88 -28.11
C LYS A 189 15.71 1.58 -27.70
N VAL A 190 15.37 1.83 -26.45
CA VAL A 190 14.01 1.66 -25.90
C VAL A 190 13.62 2.85 -25.04
N ALA A 191 12.32 3.17 -24.99
CA ALA A 191 11.82 4.33 -24.27
C ALA A 191 12.19 4.32 -22.77
N GLY A 192 12.34 3.14 -22.15
CA GLY A 192 12.76 3.02 -20.76
C GLY A 192 14.19 3.54 -20.50
N VAL A 193 15.11 3.40 -21.45
CA VAL A 193 16.47 3.94 -21.35
C VAL A 193 16.46 5.47 -21.37
N GLU A 194 15.70 6.07 -22.30
CA GLU A 194 15.58 7.52 -22.41
C GLU A 194 14.90 8.12 -21.16
N ARG A 195 13.87 7.45 -20.63
CA ARG A 195 13.22 7.80 -19.37
C ARG A 195 14.18 7.78 -18.19
N ALA A 196 14.98 6.72 -18.06
CA ALA A 196 15.97 6.59 -17.00
C ALA A 196 17.06 7.68 -17.07
N ARG A 197 17.56 7.98 -18.27
CA ARG A 197 18.53 9.07 -18.50
C ARG A 197 17.94 10.43 -18.19
N LYS A 198 16.69 10.69 -18.58
CA LYS A 198 15.97 11.94 -18.27
C LYS A 198 15.80 12.12 -16.76
N ALA A 199 15.61 11.03 -16.02
CA ALA A 199 15.61 11.00 -14.56
C ALA A 199 17.02 11.03 -13.93
N ARG A 200 18.08 11.19 -14.73
CA ARG A 200 19.50 11.27 -14.30
C ARG A 200 20.00 10.02 -13.56
N LEU A 201 19.46 8.86 -13.88
CA LEU A 201 19.90 7.58 -13.31
C LEU A 201 21.15 7.05 -14.05
N ASP A 202 22.00 6.29 -13.36
CA ASP A 202 23.05 5.52 -14.03
C ASP A 202 22.43 4.38 -14.83
N VAL A 203 22.70 4.36 -16.14
CA VAL A 203 22.12 3.38 -17.07
C VAL A 203 23.22 2.56 -17.70
N LYS A 204 23.19 1.25 -17.50
CA LYS A 204 24.05 0.28 -18.18
C LYS A 204 23.27 -0.46 -19.24
N ILE A 205 23.88 -0.60 -20.42
CA ILE A 205 23.32 -1.39 -21.52
C ILE A 205 24.09 -2.71 -21.58
N ILE A 206 23.45 -3.82 -21.25
CA ILE A 206 24.02 -5.18 -21.29
C ILE A 206 23.10 -6.04 -22.14
N ARG A 207 23.42 -6.19 -23.43
CA ARG A 207 22.52 -6.87 -24.38
C ARG A 207 22.83 -8.36 -24.43
N ARG A 208 21.80 -9.21 -24.33
CA ARG A 208 21.96 -10.67 -24.40
C ARG A 208 22.67 -11.16 -25.67
N LYS A 209 22.48 -10.46 -26.79
CA LYS A 209 23.12 -10.79 -28.08
C LYS A 209 24.64 -10.58 -28.10
N ASP A 210 25.17 -9.74 -27.21
CA ASP A 210 26.61 -9.46 -27.13
C ASP A 210 27.34 -10.49 -26.25
N HIS A 211 26.58 -11.30 -25.50
CA HIS A 211 27.09 -12.32 -24.59
C HIS A 211 26.38 -13.65 -24.88
N PRO A 212 26.86 -14.48 -25.83
CA PRO A 212 26.21 -15.74 -26.21
C PRO A 212 26.07 -16.72 -25.05
N ASP A 213 27.08 -16.76 -24.17
CA ASP A 213 27.05 -17.53 -22.92
C ASP A 213 26.17 -16.86 -21.87
N ILE A 214 25.23 -17.62 -21.31
CA ILE A 214 24.32 -17.17 -20.27
C ILE A 214 25.04 -16.90 -18.94
N ASP A 215 26.10 -17.63 -18.64
CA ASP A 215 26.87 -17.47 -17.41
C ASP A 215 27.70 -16.19 -17.46
N GLU A 216 28.31 -15.89 -18.60
CA GLU A 216 29.01 -14.62 -18.83
C GLU A 216 28.03 -13.43 -18.77
N PHE A 217 26.88 -13.54 -19.44
CA PHE A 217 25.83 -12.52 -19.41
C PHE A 217 25.36 -12.24 -17.97
N SER A 218 25.14 -13.29 -17.19
CA SER A 218 24.65 -13.19 -15.81
C SER A 218 25.70 -12.57 -14.87
N LYS A 219 26.98 -12.97 -15.01
CA LYS A 219 28.10 -12.37 -14.27
C LYS A 219 28.28 -10.89 -14.60
N ARG A 220 28.05 -10.48 -15.84
CA ARG A 220 28.14 -9.05 -16.22
C ARG A 220 27.07 -8.22 -15.53
N ILE A 221 25.83 -8.71 -15.48
CA ILE A 221 24.74 -8.05 -14.75
C ILE A 221 25.07 -7.97 -13.26
N GLU A 222 25.51 -9.09 -12.67
CA GLU A 222 25.92 -9.14 -11.26
C GLU A 222 26.98 -8.10 -10.95
N ALA A 223 28.06 -8.00 -11.74
CA ALA A 223 29.14 -7.05 -11.50
C ALA A 223 28.64 -5.60 -11.38
N GLU A 224 27.73 -5.17 -12.24
CA GLU A 224 27.16 -3.81 -12.19
C GLU A 224 26.25 -3.62 -10.96
N LEU A 225 25.43 -4.62 -10.62
CA LEU A 225 24.55 -4.56 -9.44
C LEU A 225 25.36 -4.49 -8.13
N VAL A 226 26.47 -5.21 -8.07
CA VAL A 226 27.39 -5.22 -6.93
C VAL A 226 28.13 -3.90 -6.81
N ALA A 227 28.69 -3.39 -7.91
CA ALA A 227 29.35 -2.09 -7.94
C ALA A 227 28.41 -0.96 -7.51
N ALA A 228 27.13 -1.08 -7.85
CA ALA A 228 26.09 -0.14 -7.44
C ALA A 228 25.54 -0.37 -6.03
N ASN A 229 26.05 -1.35 -5.26
CA ASN A 229 25.57 -1.69 -3.91
C ASN A 229 24.05 -1.95 -3.84
N VAL A 230 23.51 -2.68 -4.82
CA VAL A 230 22.07 -2.98 -4.88
C VAL A 230 21.64 -3.93 -3.77
N ASP A 231 20.61 -3.55 -3.02
CA ASP A 231 19.99 -4.33 -1.95
C ASP A 231 18.87 -5.25 -2.48
N LEU A 232 18.13 -4.76 -3.49
CA LEU A 232 16.97 -5.42 -4.09
C LEU A 232 16.92 -5.14 -5.60
N VAL A 233 16.78 -6.21 -6.39
CA VAL A 233 16.67 -6.13 -7.85
C VAL A 233 15.20 -6.18 -8.27
N ILE A 234 14.81 -5.28 -9.18
CA ILE A 234 13.46 -5.14 -9.70
C ILE A 234 13.46 -5.50 -11.19
N GLN A 235 12.79 -6.58 -11.56
CA GLN A 235 12.51 -6.88 -12.96
C GLN A 235 11.29 -6.07 -13.41
N GLY A 236 11.52 -5.00 -14.16
CA GLY A 236 10.52 -4.09 -14.72
C GLY A 236 10.33 -4.32 -16.21
N GLY A 237 9.66 -5.41 -16.58
CA GLY A 237 9.57 -5.84 -17.98
C GLY A 237 10.91 -6.33 -18.53
N TRP A 238 11.64 -7.11 -17.72
CA TRP A 238 12.87 -7.79 -18.13
C TRP A 238 12.53 -9.05 -18.93
N LEU A 239 13.13 -9.22 -20.12
CA LEU A 239 12.76 -10.27 -21.08
C LEU A 239 13.88 -11.27 -21.37
N CYS A 240 15.01 -11.19 -20.64
CA CYS A 240 16.12 -12.09 -20.85
C CYS A 240 16.22 -13.09 -19.71
N LEU A 241 16.54 -14.35 -20.00
CA LEU A 241 16.99 -15.26 -18.96
C LEU A 241 18.24 -14.67 -18.30
N TRP A 242 18.21 -14.57 -16.98
CA TRP A 242 19.33 -14.16 -16.14
C TRP A 242 19.42 -15.21 -15.03
N LYS A 243 20.57 -15.88 -14.92
CA LYS A 243 20.81 -16.79 -13.80
C LYS A 243 21.08 -15.94 -12.57
N ILE A 244 20.14 -15.95 -11.63
CA ILE A 244 20.22 -15.18 -10.40
C ILE A 244 21.31 -15.83 -9.53
N PRO A 245 22.37 -15.08 -9.14
CA PRO A 245 23.41 -15.61 -8.28
C PRO A 245 22.91 -15.69 -6.83
N ASP A 246 23.49 -16.60 -6.05
CA ASP A 246 23.07 -16.92 -4.67
C ASP A 246 22.97 -15.68 -3.77
N ARG A 247 23.85 -14.69 -3.97
CA ARG A 247 23.82 -13.42 -3.19
C ARG A 247 22.52 -12.62 -3.35
N TYR A 248 21.80 -12.84 -4.44
CA TYR A 248 20.52 -12.20 -4.75
C TYR A 248 19.33 -13.15 -4.55
N GLU A 249 19.55 -14.32 -3.94
CA GLU A 249 18.46 -15.19 -3.52
C GLU A 249 17.50 -14.40 -2.61
N ASN A 250 16.20 -14.45 -2.92
CA ASN A 250 15.15 -13.70 -2.22
C ASN A 250 15.37 -12.17 -2.22
N ARG A 251 16.13 -11.66 -3.19
CA ARG A 251 16.41 -10.23 -3.41
C ARG A 251 16.26 -9.83 -4.88
N VAL A 252 15.50 -10.61 -5.64
CA VAL A 252 15.02 -10.26 -6.98
C VAL A 252 13.51 -10.38 -6.96
N MET A 253 12.81 -9.33 -7.37
CA MET A 253 11.36 -9.36 -7.55
C MET A 253 11.01 -9.24 -9.03
N ASN A 254 9.90 -9.88 -9.39
CA ASN A 254 9.21 -9.67 -10.65
C ASN A 254 7.72 -9.42 -10.38
N ILE A 255 7.08 -8.78 -11.35
CA ILE A 255 5.62 -8.68 -11.41
C ILE A 255 5.10 -9.42 -12.63
N HIS A 256 4.14 -10.31 -12.41
CA HIS A 256 3.49 -11.08 -13.45
C HIS A 256 2.05 -10.61 -13.64
N PRO A 257 1.57 -10.37 -14.88
CA PRO A 257 0.24 -9.82 -15.16
C PRO A 257 -0.90 -10.85 -15.04
N ALA A 258 -0.80 -11.75 -14.05
CA ALA A 258 -1.84 -12.70 -13.69
C ALA A 258 -1.81 -13.05 -12.19
N LEU A 259 -2.85 -13.72 -11.72
CA LEU A 259 -2.90 -14.31 -10.38
C LEU A 259 -2.20 -15.68 -10.38
N LEU A 260 -0.89 -15.70 -10.15
CA LEU A 260 -0.11 -16.95 -10.07
C LEU A 260 -0.70 -17.90 -9.01
N PRO A 261 -0.65 -19.23 -9.25
CA PRO A 261 0.09 -19.91 -10.35
C PRO A 261 -0.62 -19.90 -11.71
N SER A 262 -1.83 -19.35 -11.82
CA SER A 262 -2.58 -19.32 -13.07
C SER A 262 -1.90 -18.43 -14.11
N PHE A 263 -1.89 -18.90 -15.36
CA PHE A 263 -1.32 -18.19 -16.51
C PHE A 263 0.14 -17.73 -16.30
N GLY A 264 0.93 -18.47 -15.50
CA GLY A 264 2.37 -18.26 -15.35
C GLY A 264 3.21 -19.26 -16.13
N GLY A 265 4.52 -19.03 -16.18
CA GLY A 265 5.50 -19.91 -16.80
C GLY A 265 5.87 -19.52 -18.23
N GLN A 266 6.60 -20.42 -18.90
CA GLN A 266 7.18 -20.14 -20.20
C GLN A 266 6.10 -19.78 -21.25
N GLY A 267 6.30 -18.67 -21.97
CA GLY A 267 5.38 -18.18 -22.99
C GLY A 267 4.27 -17.26 -22.49
N MET A 268 4.05 -17.21 -21.17
CA MET A 268 3.06 -16.33 -20.54
C MET A 268 3.69 -14.97 -20.20
N TRP A 269 3.89 -14.12 -21.19
CA TRP A 269 4.41 -12.77 -20.97
C TRP A 269 3.69 -11.75 -21.84
N GLY A 270 3.61 -10.52 -21.35
CA GLY A 270 2.95 -9.42 -22.05
C GLY A 270 1.52 -9.76 -22.45
N HIS A 271 1.18 -9.50 -23.71
CA HIS A 271 -0.18 -9.61 -24.24
C HIS A 271 -0.74 -11.05 -24.21
N HIS A 272 0.14 -12.07 -24.35
CA HIS A 272 -0.27 -13.48 -24.35
C HIS A 272 -1.00 -13.88 -23.07
N VAL A 273 -0.67 -13.25 -21.94
CA VAL A 273 -1.32 -13.53 -20.66
C VAL A 273 -2.78 -13.07 -20.70
N HIS A 274 -3.03 -11.85 -21.18
CA HIS A 274 -4.38 -11.30 -21.26
C HIS A 274 -5.24 -12.03 -22.30
N GLU A 275 -4.66 -12.39 -23.44
CA GLU A 275 -5.32 -13.26 -24.43
C GLU A 275 -5.72 -14.61 -23.83
N ALA A 276 -4.83 -15.25 -23.07
CA ALA A 276 -5.10 -16.53 -22.42
C ALA A 276 -6.22 -16.42 -21.37
N VAL A 277 -6.21 -15.36 -20.55
CA VAL A 277 -7.24 -15.08 -19.54
C VAL A 277 -8.61 -14.85 -20.17
N LEU A 278 -8.68 -14.10 -21.27
CA LEU A 278 -9.95 -13.87 -21.98
C LEU A 278 -10.45 -15.15 -22.66
N LYS A 279 -9.55 -15.88 -23.31
CA LYS A 279 -9.88 -17.16 -23.97
C LYS A 279 -10.39 -18.21 -22.98
N SER A 280 -9.92 -18.21 -21.73
CA SER A 280 -10.40 -19.14 -20.70
C SER A 280 -11.76 -18.75 -20.10
N GLY A 281 -12.29 -17.57 -20.41
CA GLY A 281 -13.56 -17.08 -19.86
C GLY A 281 -13.48 -16.67 -18.39
N CYS A 282 -12.27 -16.38 -17.87
CA CYS A 282 -12.10 -15.93 -16.49
C CYS A 282 -12.87 -14.62 -16.25
N LYS A 283 -13.53 -14.50 -15.09
CA LYS A 283 -14.23 -13.26 -14.66
C LYS A 283 -13.39 -12.37 -13.74
N ILE A 284 -12.24 -12.87 -13.31
CA ILE A 284 -11.27 -12.18 -12.46
C ILE A 284 -9.89 -12.40 -13.04
N SER A 285 -9.11 -11.33 -13.12
CA SER A 285 -7.68 -11.33 -13.42
C SER A 285 -6.94 -10.54 -12.35
N GLY A 286 -5.67 -10.21 -12.56
CA GLY A 286 -4.88 -9.46 -11.61
C GLY A 286 -3.40 -9.48 -11.92
N CYS A 287 -2.58 -9.15 -10.92
CA CYS A 287 -1.14 -9.26 -10.98
C CYS A 287 -0.58 -9.91 -9.71
N THR A 288 0.61 -10.47 -9.83
CA THR A 288 1.35 -11.09 -8.73
C THR A 288 2.76 -10.57 -8.68
N VAL A 289 3.15 -10.02 -7.53
CA VAL A 289 4.57 -9.74 -7.22
C VAL A 289 5.12 -10.92 -6.44
N HIS A 290 6.25 -11.44 -6.88
CA HIS A 290 6.91 -12.59 -6.25
C HIS A 290 8.43 -12.43 -6.27
N PHE A 291 9.12 -13.15 -5.40
CA PHE A 291 10.56 -13.31 -5.54
C PHE A 291 10.87 -14.16 -6.78
N CYS A 292 11.92 -13.83 -7.51
CA CYS A 292 12.36 -14.63 -8.64
C CYS A 292 13.22 -15.80 -8.18
N THR A 293 13.11 -16.90 -8.92
CA THR A 293 14.04 -18.03 -8.85
C THR A 293 14.61 -18.24 -10.26
N ASN A 294 15.48 -19.23 -10.43
CA ASN A 294 15.93 -19.62 -11.77
C ASN A 294 14.86 -20.41 -12.57
N GLU A 295 13.67 -20.63 -11.99
CA GLU A 295 12.49 -21.15 -12.65
C GLU A 295 11.44 -20.05 -12.85
N TYR A 296 10.84 -19.99 -14.05
CA TYR A 296 9.86 -18.96 -14.42
C TYR A 296 8.62 -19.01 -13.53
N ASP A 297 8.33 -17.88 -12.87
CA ASP A 297 7.11 -17.64 -12.08
C ASP A 297 6.83 -18.66 -10.97
N LYS A 298 7.89 -19.30 -10.44
CA LYS A 298 7.81 -20.32 -9.37
C LYS A 298 8.26 -19.84 -8.00
N GLY A 299 8.72 -18.60 -7.88
CA GLY A 299 9.19 -18.10 -6.59
C GLY A 299 8.06 -17.67 -5.65
N SER A 300 8.45 -17.37 -4.40
CA SER A 300 7.51 -17.08 -3.32
C SER A 300 6.70 -15.81 -3.59
N ILE A 301 5.37 -15.95 -3.59
CA ILE A 301 4.42 -14.85 -3.78
C ILE A 301 4.49 -13.87 -2.60
N ILE A 302 4.56 -12.56 -2.89
CA ILE A 302 4.64 -11.48 -1.91
C ILE A 302 3.30 -10.73 -1.83
N VAL A 303 2.79 -10.26 -2.98
CA VAL A 303 1.54 -9.49 -3.09
C VAL A 303 0.77 -9.97 -4.30
N GLN A 304 -0.55 -10.09 -4.16
CA GLN A 304 -1.47 -10.26 -5.28
C GLN A 304 -2.55 -9.19 -5.22
N ARG A 305 -2.95 -8.69 -6.39
CA ARG A 305 -4.07 -7.77 -6.54
C ARG A 305 -4.93 -8.22 -7.70
N SER A 306 -6.24 -8.15 -7.54
CA SER A 306 -7.20 -8.60 -8.54
C SER A 306 -7.98 -7.45 -9.17
N CYS A 307 -8.50 -7.70 -10.38
CA CYS A 307 -9.46 -6.84 -11.06
C CYS A 307 -10.49 -7.70 -11.80
N ARG A 308 -11.66 -7.12 -12.10
CA ARG A 308 -12.70 -7.79 -12.89
C ARG A 308 -12.30 -7.86 -14.36
N VAL A 309 -12.70 -8.95 -15.01
CA VAL A 309 -12.73 -9.08 -16.47
C VAL A 309 -14.14 -8.75 -16.92
N GLU A 310 -14.28 -7.72 -17.76
CA GLU A 310 -15.57 -7.27 -18.27
C GLU A 310 -15.94 -8.02 -19.55
N ASP A 311 -17.23 -8.20 -19.83
CA ASP A 311 -17.72 -9.06 -20.92
C ASP A 311 -17.32 -8.58 -22.34
N GLY A 312 -16.86 -7.32 -22.47
CA GLY A 312 -16.37 -6.73 -23.73
C GLY A 312 -14.88 -6.41 -23.73
N ASP A 313 -14.09 -6.94 -22.77
CA ASP A 313 -12.66 -6.66 -22.72
C ASP A 313 -11.93 -7.18 -23.96
N THR A 314 -11.04 -6.34 -24.48
CA THR A 314 -9.95 -6.77 -25.34
C THR A 314 -8.72 -7.07 -24.48
N PRO A 315 -7.73 -7.81 -25.00
CA PRO A 315 -6.46 -7.98 -24.32
C PRO A 315 -5.82 -6.65 -23.88
N ASP A 316 -5.95 -5.57 -24.66
CA ASP A 316 -5.42 -4.24 -24.31
C ASP A 316 -6.18 -3.57 -23.16
N THR A 317 -7.53 -3.63 -23.16
CA THR A 317 -8.32 -3.02 -22.08
C THR A 317 -8.13 -3.78 -20.77
N LEU A 318 -8.00 -5.12 -20.83
CA LEU A 318 -7.65 -5.93 -19.68
C LEU A 318 -6.22 -5.63 -19.21
N ALA A 319 -5.25 -5.50 -20.12
CA ALA A 319 -3.87 -5.15 -19.79
C ALA A 319 -3.78 -3.81 -19.05
N ALA A 320 -4.49 -2.79 -19.53
CA ALA A 320 -4.54 -1.48 -18.86
C ALA A 320 -5.06 -1.59 -17.43
N ARG A 321 -6.15 -2.36 -17.21
CA ARG A 321 -6.73 -2.56 -15.88
C ARG A 321 -5.84 -3.38 -14.95
N VAL A 322 -5.16 -4.40 -15.47
CA VAL A 322 -4.16 -5.16 -14.72
C VAL A 322 -2.97 -4.26 -14.36
N PHE A 323 -2.51 -3.43 -15.29
CA PHE A 323 -1.42 -2.49 -15.06
C PHE A 323 -1.72 -1.46 -13.96
N GLU A 324 -2.97 -0.98 -13.82
CA GLU A 324 -3.37 -0.17 -12.67
C GLU A 324 -3.13 -0.89 -11.33
N GLN A 325 -3.36 -2.20 -11.27
CA GLN A 325 -3.06 -3.00 -10.09
C GLN A 325 -1.56 -3.22 -9.91
N GLU A 326 -0.80 -3.38 -11.01
CA GLU A 326 0.66 -3.50 -10.96
C GLU A 326 1.33 -2.27 -10.35
N CYS A 327 0.86 -1.08 -10.74
CA CYS A 327 1.33 0.20 -10.21
C CYS A 327 1.19 0.31 -8.68
N ILE A 328 0.25 -0.43 -8.09
CA ILE A 328 0.03 -0.46 -6.63
C ILE A 328 0.78 -1.64 -5.99
N ALA A 329 0.70 -2.83 -6.59
CA ALA A 329 1.25 -4.07 -6.03
C ALA A 329 2.78 -4.03 -5.90
N TYR A 330 3.47 -3.52 -6.92
CA TYR A 330 4.94 -3.55 -6.92
C TYR A 330 5.55 -2.66 -5.84
N PRO A 331 5.17 -1.36 -5.71
CA PRO A 331 5.67 -0.53 -4.62
C PRO A 331 5.28 -1.06 -3.23
N GLN A 332 4.10 -1.69 -3.09
CA GLN A 332 3.70 -2.34 -1.85
C GLN A 332 4.69 -3.45 -1.45
N ALA A 333 5.05 -4.34 -2.38
CA ALA A 333 6.01 -5.41 -2.13
C ALA A 333 7.41 -4.88 -1.77
N ILE A 334 7.87 -3.82 -2.44
CA ILE A 334 9.16 -3.18 -2.13
C ILE A 334 9.12 -2.57 -0.71
N ASN A 335 8.04 -1.91 -0.31
CA ASN A 335 7.88 -1.39 1.04
C ASN A 335 7.88 -2.51 2.11
N MET A 336 7.24 -3.65 1.82
CA MET A 336 7.28 -4.82 2.72
C MET A 336 8.71 -5.35 2.89
N PHE A 337 9.53 -5.29 1.84
CA PHE A 337 10.93 -5.68 1.87
C PHE A 337 11.75 -4.67 2.68
N ALA A 338 11.60 -3.39 2.37
CA ALA A 338 12.27 -2.28 3.05
C ALA A 338 12.02 -2.31 4.57
N ALA A 339 10.78 -2.59 4.99
CA ALA A 339 10.41 -2.67 6.39
C ALA A 339 10.98 -3.90 7.13
N GLY A 340 11.66 -4.82 6.43
CA GLY A 340 12.21 -6.05 7.02
C GLY A 340 11.15 -7.02 7.56
N LYS A 341 9.88 -6.83 7.16
CA LYS A 341 8.70 -7.56 7.69
C LYS A 341 8.50 -8.93 7.08
N MET A 342 9.30 -9.34 6.10
CA MET A 342 9.12 -10.62 5.41
C MET A 342 10.11 -11.67 5.92
N ARG A 343 9.64 -12.91 6.05
CA ARG A 343 10.46 -14.11 6.16
C ARG A 343 9.91 -15.16 5.20
N ILE A 344 10.78 -15.96 4.59
CA ILE A 344 10.37 -17.07 3.74
C ILE A 344 10.41 -18.34 4.58
N GLN A 345 9.32 -19.08 4.57
CA GLN A 345 9.19 -20.36 5.27
C GLN A 345 8.54 -21.36 4.33
N ASN A 346 9.26 -22.43 3.98
CA ASN A 346 8.80 -23.47 3.05
C ASN A 346 8.30 -22.90 1.72
N GLY A 347 9.04 -21.96 1.12
CA GLY A 347 8.66 -21.32 -0.15
C GLY A 347 7.51 -20.32 -0.06
N VAL A 348 7.01 -20.01 1.14
CA VAL A 348 5.91 -19.06 1.37
C VAL A 348 6.41 -17.83 2.12
N VAL A 349 6.06 -16.63 1.65
CA VAL A 349 6.31 -15.39 2.38
C VAL A 349 5.37 -15.31 3.58
N LYS A 350 5.94 -15.13 4.77
CA LYS A 350 5.23 -14.85 6.03
C LYS A 350 5.62 -13.47 6.53
N LEU A 351 4.65 -12.77 7.11
CA LEU A 351 4.91 -11.52 7.82
C LEU A 351 5.48 -11.82 9.21
N LYS A 352 6.52 -11.10 9.60
CA LYS A 352 7.04 -11.09 10.97
C LYS A 352 6.00 -10.36 11.83
N SER A 353 5.58 -11.04 12.90
CA SER A 353 4.67 -10.56 13.94
C SER A 353 5.23 -9.37 14.69
#